data_AF-A0A943ZYL1-F1
#
_entry.id   AF-A0A943ZYL1-F1
#
_cell.length_a   1.000
_cell.length_b   1.000
_cell.length_c   1.000
_cell.angle_alpha   90.00
_cell.angle_beta   90.00
_cell.angle_gamma   90.00
#
_symmetry.space_group_name_H-M   'P 1'
#
loop_
_entity.id
_entity.type
_entity.pdbx_description
1 polymer ?
#
loop_
_entity_poly.entity_id
_entity_poly.type
_entity_poly.pdbx_seq_one_letter_code
_entity_poly.pdbx_strand_id
1 'polypeptide(L)'
;MRTQLKADLMLVLVTFFWGISYLLTDLALTEVGVFSLNAIRFLLAFLVGCLCFLPRLLHPSAATLKAAIAAGAALFCVYTATTFGVKYTSLSNAGFLCALPVVFTPLLDFLFFRRRPSRKLALVLIMAVTGIALLTLSDDLRPAWGYPMYPVCPI
;
A
#
# COMPACT_ATOMS: atom_id res chain seq x y z
N MET A 1 21.78 -8.89 -19.48
CA MET A 1 20.46 -8.43 -19.96
C MET A 1 19.32 -9.39 -19.63
N ARG A 2 19.42 -10.71 -19.89
CA ARG A 2 18.33 -11.68 -19.66
C ARG A 2 17.79 -11.75 -18.20
N THR A 3 18.66 -11.51 -17.21
CA THR A 3 18.28 -11.44 -15.79
C THR A 3 17.49 -10.17 -15.43
N GLN A 4 17.77 -9.05 -16.09
CA GLN A 4 17.06 -7.78 -15.88
C GLN A 4 15.64 -7.87 -16.44
N LEU A 5 15.48 -8.39 -17.66
CA LEU A 5 14.15 -8.64 -18.26
C LEU A 5 13.31 -9.60 -17.40
N LYS A 6 13.92 -10.63 -16.81
CA LYS A 6 13.22 -11.53 -15.88
C LYS A 6 12.77 -10.81 -14.61
N ALA A 7 13.61 -9.94 -14.04
CA ALA A 7 13.27 -9.14 -12.87
C ALA A 7 12.14 -8.15 -13.19
N ASP A 8 12.19 -7.48 -14.34
CA ASP A 8 11.17 -6.55 -14.79
C ASP A 8 9.83 -7.26 -15.00
N LEU A 9 9.83 -8.45 -15.62
CA LEU A 9 8.61 -9.24 -15.81
C LEU A 9 8.02 -9.72 -14.48
N MET A 10 8.88 -10.13 -13.53
CA MET A 10 8.44 -10.48 -12.19
C MET A 10 7.84 -9.27 -11.45
N LEU A 11 8.40 -8.08 -11.65
CA LEU A 11 7.86 -6.84 -11.09
C LEU A 11 6.47 -6.53 -11.65
N VAL A 12 6.28 -6.64 -12.96
CA VAL A 12 4.98 -6.44 -13.62
C VAL A 12 3.94 -7.41 -13.09
N LEU A 13 4.29 -8.69 -12.94
CA LEU A 13 3.40 -9.70 -12.36
C LEU A 13 3.02 -9.34 -10.92
N VAL A 14 3.98 -8.95 -10.08
CA VAL A 14 3.70 -8.54 -8.70
C VAL A 14 2.75 -7.35 -8.67
N THR A 15 3.01 -6.31 -9.47
CA THR A 15 2.13 -5.12 -9.55
C THR A 15 0.73 -5.49 -10.03
N PHE A 16 0.61 -6.41 -10.99
CA PHE A 16 -0.67 -6.90 -11.50
C PHE A 16 -1.49 -7.64 -10.41
N PHE A 17 -0.87 -8.59 -9.71
CA PHE A 17 -1.53 -9.29 -8.60
C PHE A 17 -1.90 -8.34 -7.46
N TRP A 18 -1.06 -7.34 -7.21
CA TRP A 18 -1.33 -6.32 -6.18
C TRP A 18 -2.55 -5.47 -6.55
N GLY A 19 -2.64 -5.03 -7.82
CA GLY A 19 -3.81 -4.30 -8.34
C GLY A 19 -5.11 -5.12 -8.26
N ILE A 20 -5.08 -6.38 -8.69
CA ILE A 20 -6.25 -7.27 -8.57
C ILE A 20 -6.66 -7.46 -7.11
N SER A 21 -5.70 -7.59 -6.19
CA SER A 21 -5.99 -7.74 -4.77
C SER A 21 -6.74 -6.54 -4.21
N TYR A 22 -6.49 -5.32 -4.68
CA TYR A 22 -7.23 -4.13 -4.26
C TYR A 22 -8.66 -4.13 -4.77
N LEU A 23 -8.86 -4.47 -6.05
CA LEU A 23 -10.20 -4.62 -6.61
C LEU A 23 -11.00 -5.67 -5.83
N LEU A 24 -10.38 -6.82 -5.52
CA LEU A 24 -11.03 -7.85 -4.71
C LEU A 24 -11.31 -7.40 -3.28
N THR A 25 -10.43 -6.58 -2.71
CA THR A 25 -10.62 -6.03 -1.35
C THR A 25 -11.79 -5.05 -1.33
N ASP A 26 -11.89 -4.18 -2.33
CA ASP A 26 -13.02 -3.25 -2.49
C ASP A 26 -14.35 -4.00 -2.60
N LEU A 27 -14.42 -5.02 -3.46
CA LEU A 27 -15.58 -5.90 -3.57
C LEU A 27 -15.89 -6.62 -2.26
N ALA A 28 -14.90 -7.18 -1.57
CA ALA A 28 -15.11 -7.87 -0.31
C ALA A 28 -15.54 -6.94 0.83
N LEU A 29 -15.17 -5.66 0.79
CA LEU A 29 -15.57 -4.66 1.78
C LEU A 29 -17.06 -4.28 1.71
N THR A 30 -17.75 -4.64 0.63
CA THR A 30 -19.22 -4.49 0.52
C THR A 30 -19.96 -5.45 1.46
N GLU A 31 -19.42 -6.66 1.65
CA GLU A 31 -20.01 -7.72 2.47
C GLU A 31 -19.34 -7.87 3.84
N VAL A 32 -18.05 -7.52 3.94
CA VAL A 32 -17.20 -7.77 5.12
C VAL A 32 -16.64 -6.46 5.67
N GLY A 33 -16.70 -6.28 6.99
CA GLY A 33 -16.11 -5.10 7.64
C GLY A 33 -14.59 -5.02 7.51
N VAL A 34 -14.04 -3.79 7.54
CA VAL A 34 -12.59 -3.50 7.41
C VAL A 34 -11.73 -4.31 8.38
N PHE A 35 -12.13 -4.35 9.65
CA PHE A 35 -11.39 -5.09 10.68
C PHE A 35 -11.47 -6.60 10.48
N SER A 36 -12.62 -7.13 10.05
CA SER A 36 -12.81 -8.56 9.79
C SER A 36 -11.97 -9.02 8.59
N LEU A 37 -11.94 -8.23 7.51
CA LEU A 37 -11.12 -8.53 6.34
C LEU A 37 -9.62 -8.51 6.67
N ASN A 38 -9.17 -7.49 7.41
CA ASN A 38 -7.78 -7.41 7.86
C ASN A 38 -7.42 -8.55 8.82
N ALA A 39 -8.33 -8.94 9.72
CA ALA A 39 -8.13 -10.06 10.64
C ALA A 39 -7.93 -11.38 9.89
N ILE A 40 -8.75 -11.66 8.87
CA ILE A 40 -8.60 -12.85 8.01
C ILE A 40 -7.24 -12.83 7.30
N ARG A 41 -6.83 -11.69 6.72
CA ARG A 41 -5.53 -11.55 6.04
C ARG A 41 -4.36 -11.84 6.98
N PHE A 42 -4.37 -11.24 8.18
CA PHE A 42 -3.29 -11.44 9.15
C PHE A 42 -3.29 -12.86 9.73
N LEU A 43 -4.46 -13.45 9.98
CA LEU A 43 -4.58 -14.82 10.46
C LEU A 43 -4.07 -15.82 9.42
N LEU A 44 -4.44 -15.62 8.15
CA LEU A 44 -3.99 -16.47 7.06
C LEU A 44 -2.47 -16.33 6.83
N ALA A 45 -1.93 -15.11 6.89
CA ALA A 45 -0.49 -14.88 6.84
C ALA A 45 0.24 -15.55 8.02
N PHE A 46 -0.34 -15.50 9.22
CA PHE A 46 0.21 -16.18 10.40
C PHE A 46 0.20 -17.70 10.24
N LEU A 47 -0.92 -18.29 9.80
CA LEU A 47 -1.03 -19.75 9.58
C LEU A 47 -0.03 -20.26 8.54
N VAL A 48 0.07 -19.56 7.39
CA VAL A 48 1.03 -19.92 6.34
C VAL A 48 2.46 -19.75 6.82
N GLY A 49 2.77 -18.65 7.52
CA GLY A 49 4.09 -18.43 8.11
C GLY A 49 4.46 -19.51 9.13
N CYS A 50 3.49 -19.91 9.97
CA CYS A 50 3.65 -20.98 10.94
C CYS A 50 3.95 -22.32 10.24
N LEU A 51 3.16 -22.69 9.21
CA LEU A 51 3.34 -23.94 8.48
C LEU A 51 4.69 -24.02 7.75
N CYS A 52 5.15 -22.92 7.15
CA CYS A 52 6.40 -22.89 6.38
C CYS A 52 7.66 -22.78 7.26
N PHE A 53 7.57 -22.12 8.42
CA PHE A 53 8.74 -21.77 9.24
C PHE A 53 8.66 -22.27 10.69
N LEU A 54 7.81 -23.24 10.97
CA LEU A 54 7.58 -23.85 12.28
C LEU A 54 8.87 -24.08 13.09
N PRO A 55 9.94 -24.75 12.57
CA PRO A 55 11.14 -25.01 13.37
C PRO A 55 11.96 -23.75 13.70
N ARG A 56 11.82 -22.66 12.93
CA ARG A 56 12.51 -21.37 13.18
C ARG A 56 11.72 -20.45 14.10
N LEU A 57 10.41 -20.70 14.27
CA LEU A 57 9.52 -19.94 15.14
C LEU A 57 9.52 -20.42 16.60
N LEU A 58 10.09 -21.60 16.89
CA LEU A 58 10.07 -22.21 18.23
C LEU A 58 11.02 -21.56 19.25
N HIS A 59 12.06 -20.84 18.81
CA HIS A 59 13.02 -20.20 19.72
C HIS A 59 13.25 -18.72 19.40
N PRO A 60 12.22 -17.87 19.49
CA PRO A 60 12.38 -16.43 19.28
C PRO A 60 13.12 -15.82 20.47
N SER A 61 14.14 -15.01 20.19
CA SER A 61 14.74 -14.18 21.24
C SER A 61 13.75 -13.11 21.71
N ALA A 62 13.82 -12.69 22.97
CA ALA A 62 12.96 -11.63 23.50
C ALA A 62 13.13 -10.29 22.73
N ALA A 63 14.33 -10.03 22.19
CA ALA A 63 14.58 -8.88 21.33
C ALA A 63 13.87 -8.99 19.98
N THR A 64 13.89 -10.19 19.38
CA THR A 64 13.17 -10.49 18.12
C THR A 64 11.66 -10.35 18.32
N LEU A 65 11.13 -10.79 19.46
CA LEU A 65 9.70 -10.66 19.77
C LEU A 65 9.27 -9.20 19.92
N LYS A 66 10.06 -8.37 20.64
CA LYS A 66 9.77 -6.93 20.76
C LYS A 66 9.79 -6.22 19.40
N ALA A 67 10.77 -6.53 18.56
CA ALA A 67 10.86 -5.99 17.21
C ALA A 67 9.68 -6.45 16.33
N ALA A 68 9.28 -7.72 16.43
CA ALA A 68 8.14 -8.27 15.70
C ALA A 68 6.82 -7.63 16.12
N ILE A 69 6.61 -7.38 17.43
CA ILE A 69 5.42 -6.68 17.93
C ILE A 69 5.39 -5.24 17.41
N ALA A 70 6.50 -4.51 17.49
CA ALA A 70 6.58 -3.14 16.99
C ALA A 70 6.30 -3.06 15.48
N ALA A 71 6.92 -3.95 14.69
CA ALA A 71 6.70 -4.03 13.24
C ALA A 71 5.27 -4.48 12.90
N GLY A 72 4.71 -5.44 13.64
CA GLY A 72 3.34 -5.92 13.47
C GLY A 72 2.30 -4.84 13.79
N ALA A 73 2.52 -4.06 14.85
CA ALA A 73 1.66 -2.91 15.19
C ALA A 73 1.71 -1.83 14.09
N ALA A 74 2.91 -1.51 13.60
CA ALA A 74 3.06 -0.56 12.49
C ALA A 74 2.35 -1.06 11.21
N LEU A 75 2.53 -2.35 10.87
CA LEU A 75 1.85 -2.98 9.73
C LEU A 75 0.33 -2.97 9.89
N PHE A 76 -0.19 -3.24 11.09
CA PHE A 76 -1.61 -3.19 11.37
C PHE A 76 -2.18 -1.78 11.16
N CYS A 77 -1.50 -0.75 11.66
CA CYS A 77 -1.90 0.64 11.45
C CYS A 77 -1.93 1.01 9.96
N VAL A 78 -0.86 0.67 9.23
CA VAL A 78 -0.78 0.92 7.79
C VAL A 78 -1.88 0.20 7.03
N TYR A 79 -2.06 -1.11 7.24
CA TYR A 79 -3.10 -1.88 6.55
C TYR A 79 -4.50 -1.40 6.91
N THR A 80 -4.75 -1.00 8.15
CA THR A 80 -6.04 -0.45 8.55
C THR A 80 -6.31 0.86 7.83
N ALA A 81 -5.33 1.78 7.80
CA ALA A 81 -5.43 3.04 7.07
C ALA A 81 -5.64 2.80 5.56
N THR A 82 -4.91 1.86 4.95
CA THR A 82 -5.04 1.51 3.54
C THR A 82 -6.41 0.90 3.23
N THR A 83 -6.88 -0.06 4.02
CA THR A 83 -8.19 -0.70 3.80
C THR A 83 -9.35 0.28 4.03
N PHE A 84 -9.22 1.22 4.97
CA PHE A 84 -10.17 2.34 5.09
C PHE A 84 -10.09 3.29 3.89
N GLY A 85 -8.88 3.55 3.38
CA GLY A 85 -8.67 4.30 2.14
C GLY A 85 -9.45 3.67 0.99
N VAL A 86 -9.34 2.36 0.79
CA VAL A 86 -10.11 1.61 -0.21
C VAL A 86 -11.62 1.72 0.04
N LYS A 87 -12.08 1.59 1.29
CA LYS A 87 -13.51 1.66 1.62
C LYS A 87 -14.16 3.01 1.33
N TYR A 88 -13.45 4.10 1.62
CA TYR A 88 -14.01 5.46 1.57
C TYR A 88 -13.68 6.21 0.27
N THR A 89 -12.91 5.61 -0.63
CA THR A 89 -12.38 6.26 -1.82
C THR A 89 -12.63 5.36 -3.03
N SER A 90 -12.82 5.93 -4.22
CA SER A 90 -12.94 5.12 -5.44
C SER A 90 -11.68 4.29 -5.70
N LEU A 91 -11.82 3.15 -6.39
CA LEU A 91 -10.70 2.28 -6.75
C LEU A 91 -9.58 3.04 -7.50
N SER A 92 -9.95 4.00 -8.35
CA SER A 92 -9.01 4.88 -9.07
C SER A 92 -8.19 5.74 -8.10
N ASN A 93 -8.86 6.43 -7.18
CA ASN A 93 -8.22 7.30 -6.20
C ASN A 93 -7.40 6.51 -5.16
N ALA A 94 -7.82 5.29 -4.79
CA ALA A 94 -7.05 4.40 -3.93
C ALA A 94 -5.75 3.91 -4.61
N GLY A 95 -5.83 3.55 -5.90
CA GLY A 95 -4.64 3.21 -6.70
C GLY A 95 -3.67 4.38 -6.82
N PHE A 96 -4.19 5.60 -6.97
CA PHE A 96 -3.41 6.82 -6.97
C PHE A 96 -2.68 7.07 -5.64
N LEU A 97 -3.38 6.94 -4.51
CA LEU A 97 -2.77 7.03 -3.16
C LEU A 97 -1.66 5.99 -2.94
N CYS A 98 -1.79 4.80 -3.54
CA CYS A 98 -0.75 3.78 -3.48
C CYS A 98 0.49 4.09 -4.34
N ALA A 99 0.37 4.94 -5.36
CA ALA A 99 1.48 5.38 -6.20
C ALA A 99 2.28 6.55 -5.59
N LEU A 100 1.65 7.38 -4.76
CA LEU A 100 2.28 8.52 -4.06
C LEU A 100 3.54 8.16 -3.25
N PRO A 101 3.57 7.04 -2.49
CA PRO A 101 4.77 6.60 -1.79
C PRO A 101 6.00 6.46 -2.71
N VAL A 102 5.86 6.15 -4.00
CA VAL A 102 7.00 6.06 -4.93
C VAL A 102 7.76 7.39 -5.04
N VAL A 103 7.05 8.51 -4.84
CA VAL A 103 7.65 9.85 -4.79
C VAL A 103 8.13 10.19 -3.38
N PHE A 104 7.32 9.88 -2.35
CA PHE A 104 7.65 10.23 -0.97
C PHE A 104 8.78 9.40 -0.37
N THR A 105 8.90 8.12 -0.71
CA THR A 105 9.95 7.21 -0.18
C THR A 105 11.36 7.73 -0.46
N PRO A 106 11.76 8.05 -1.70
CA PRO A 106 13.10 8.61 -1.94
C PRO A 106 13.28 10.02 -1.37
N LEU A 107 12.20 10.80 -1.21
CA LEU A 107 12.27 12.12 -0.57
C LEU A 107 12.53 12.00 0.94
N LEU A 108 11.83 11.07 1.61
CA LEU A 108 12.04 10.71 3.01
C LEU A 108 13.42 10.09 3.22
N ASP A 109 13.87 9.23 2.31
CA ASP A 109 15.21 8.63 2.34
C ASP A 109 16.30 9.71 2.21
N PHE A 110 16.12 10.68 1.30
CA PHE A 110 17.00 11.84 1.21
C PHE A 110 17.01 12.66 2.50
N LEU A 111 15.85 12.87 3.14
CA LEU A 111 15.72 13.67 4.35
C LEU A 111 16.37 12.99 5.58
N PHE A 112 16.12 11.69 5.77
CA PHE A 112 16.62 10.92 6.92
C PHE A 112 18.06 10.45 6.75
N PHE A 113 18.42 9.90 5.58
CA PHE A 113 19.74 9.32 5.34
C PHE A 113 20.73 10.28 4.65
N ARG A 114 20.30 11.51 4.28
CA ARG A 114 21.11 12.54 3.58
C ARG A 114 21.84 12.03 2.32
N ARG A 115 21.40 10.90 1.75
CA ARG A 115 21.97 10.30 0.54
C ARG A 115 21.47 11.08 -0.66
N ARG A 116 22.34 11.87 -1.30
CA ARG A 116 21.96 12.69 -2.45
C ARG A 116 21.38 11.80 -3.57
N PRO A 117 20.12 12.02 -4.00
CA PRO A 117 19.53 11.24 -5.07
C PRO A 117 20.30 11.49 -6.37
N SER A 118 20.52 10.43 -7.16
CA SER A 118 21.19 10.58 -8.47
C SER A 118 20.36 11.48 -9.39
N ARG A 119 21.01 12.21 -10.31
CA ARG A 119 20.30 13.07 -11.29
C ARG A 119 19.22 12.33 -12.09
N LYS A 120 19.42 11.03 -12.33
CA LYS A 120 18.43 10.16 -12.99
C LYS A 120 17.19 9.95 -12.13
N LEU A 121 17.35 9.73 -10.82
CA LEU A 121 16.23 9.57 -9.88
C LEU A 121 15.41 10.86 -9.78
N ALA A 122 16.06 12.02 -9.76
CA ALA A 122 15.37 13.31 -9.75
C ALA A 122 14.48 13.51 -10.99
N LEU A 123 14.96 13.10 -12.17
CA LEU A 123 14.20 13.22 -13.42
C LEU A 123 13.00 12.26 -13.45
N VAL A 124 13.17 11.03 -12.95
CA VAL A 124 12.08 10.06 -12.77
C VAL A 124 11.04 10.57 -11.77
N LEU A 125 11.48 11.19 -10.68
CA LEU A 125 10.59 11.79 -9.68
C LEU A 125 9.74 12.92 -10.26
N ILE A 126 10.34 13.81 -11.05
CA ILE A 126 9.61 14.90 -11.71
C ILE A 126 8.57 14.31 -12.67
N MET A 127 8.95 13.34 -13.52
CA MET A 127 7.99 12.67 -14.41
C MET A 127 6.86 11.97 -13.66
N ALA A 128 7.17 11.26 -12.57
CA ALA A 128 6.18 10.59 -11.76
C ALA A 128 5.20 11.59 -11.11
N VAL A 129 5.71 12.70 -10.56
CA VAL A 129 4.89 13.78 -10.01
C VAL A 129 4.00 14.42 -11.08
N THR A 130 4.53 14.65 -12.29
CA THR A 130 3.72 15.21 -13.39
C THR A 130 2.64 14.24 -13.83
N GLY A 131 2.93 12.93 -13.97
CA GLY A 131 1.94 11.92 -14.32
C GLY A 131 0.86 11.78 -13.25
N ILE A 132 1.27 11.76 -11.98
CA ILE A 132 0.38 11.82 -10.82
C ILE A 132 -0.51 13.07 -10.90
N ALA A 133 0.07 14.26 -11.05
CA ALA A 133 -0.68 15.51 -11.13
C ALA A 133 -1.68 15.53 -12.28
N LEU A 134 -1.33 15.00 -13.46
CA LEU A 134 -2.22 14.97 -14.62
C LEU A 134 -3.41 14.03 -14.40
N LEU A 135 -3.18 12.87 -13.78
CA LEU A 135 -4.23 11.94 -13.40
C LEU A 135 -5.17 12.56 -12.35
N THR A 136 -4.62 13.22 -11.32
CA THR A 136 -5.42 13.92 -10.30
C THR A 136 -6.20 15.11 -10.85
N LEU A 137 -5.67 15.82 -11.84
CA LEU A 137 -6.33 17.01 -12.40
C LEU A 137 -7.49 16.64 -13.34
N SER A 138 -7.51 15.41 -13.84
CA SER A 138 -8.55 14.90 -14.74
C SER A 138 -9.78 14.36 -13.99
N ASP A 139 -9.58 13.83 -12.78
CA ASP A 139 -10.65 13.47 -11.84
C ASP A 139 -10.97 14.70 -10.98
N ASP A 140 -11.93 15.52 -11.41
CA ASP A 140 -12.48 16.70 -10.71
C ASP A 140 -11.99 16.85 -9.26
N LEU A 141 -11.07 17.80 -9.02
CA LEU A 141 -10.76 18.26 -7.68
C LEU A 141 -12.04 18.78 -7.04
N ARG A 142 -12.76 17.91 -6.33
CA ARG A 142 -13.56 18.29 -5.18
C ARG A 142 -12.61 18.29 -4.00
N PRO A 143 -11.99 19.42 -3.64
CA PRO A 143 -11.42 19.57 -2.32
C PRO A 143 -12.50 19.15 -1.33
N ALA A 144 -12.24 18.12 -0.53
CA ALA A 144 -13.05 17.77 0.65
C ALA A 144 -12.83 18.83 1.75
N TRP A 145 -13.01 20.10 1.40
CA TRP A 145 -13.17 21.20 2.34
C TRP A 145 -14.64 21.22 2.71
N GLY A 146 -14.98 20.50 3.79
CA GLY A 146 -16.27 20.57 4.44
C GLY A 146 -17.15 19.34 4.21
N TYR A 147 -17.15 18.44 5.19
CA TYR A 147 -18.42 17.86 5.61
C TYR A 147 -19.18 18.99 6.30
N PRO A 148 -20.14 19.59 5.60
CA PRO A 148 -21.49 19.44 6.09
C PRO A 148 -22.44 19.11 4.93
N MET A 149 -23.17 18.01 5.09
CA MET A 149 -24.50 17.86 4.52
C MET A 149 -24.54 17.78 2.98
N TYR A 150 -24.34 16.59 2.42
CA TYR A 150 -25.16 16.16 1.30
C TYR A 150 -25.78 14.80 1.59
N PRO A 151 -27.13 14.71 1.55
CA PRO A 151 -27.86 13.48 1.78
C PRO A 151 -27.69 12.56 0.57
N VAL A 152 -27.82 11.26 0.82
CA VAL A 152 -28.49 10.28 -0.04
C VAL A 152 -28.62 10.70 -1.50
N CYS A 153 -27.83 10.09 -2.39
CA CYS A 153 -28.39 9.69 -3.67
C CYS A 153 -27.90 8.30 -4.09
N PRO A 154 -28.79 7.53 -4.73
CA PRO A 154 -28.63 6.10 -4.94
C PRO A 154 -28.02 5.78 -6.31
N ILE A 155 -27.78 4.47 -6.47
CA ILE A 155 -27.42 3.70 -7.68
C ILE A 155 -25.92 3.57 -7.90
#